data_AF-A0A7Z1HJS6-F1
#
_entry.id   AF-A0A7Z1HJS6-F1
#
_cell.length_a   1.000
_cell.length_b   1.000
_cell.length_c   1.000
_cell.angle_alpha   90.00
_cell.angle_beta   90.00
_cell.angle_gamma   90.00
#
_symmetry.space_group_name_H-M   'P 1'
#
loop_
_entity.id
_entity.type
_entity.pdbx_description
1 polymer ?
#
loop_
_entity_poly.entity_id
_entity_poly.type
_entity_poly.pdbx_seq_one_letter_code
_entity_poly.pdbx_strand_id
1 'polypeptide(L)' 'MTTVEQAIESAYQAQITHLYNALSHAVLAANGEPSEINAAEASFKKGLTFAADIRARALAAAQ' A
#
# COMPACT_ATOMS: atom_id res chain seq x y z
N MET A 1 13.40 3.17 -18.53
CA MET A 1 13.24 3.58 -17.12
C MET A 1 14.35 4.54 -16.76
N THR A 2 14.03 5.81 -16.51
CA THR A 2 14.95 6.82 -15.97
C THR A 2 15.23 6.54 -14.49
N THR A 3 16.26 7.18 -13.94
CA THR A 3 16.55 7.11 -12.49
C THR A 3 15.37 7.56 -11.64
N VAL A 4 14.57 8.52 -12.13
CA VAL A 4 13.36 9.01 -11.45
C VAL A 4 12.25 7.95 -11.46
N GLU A 5 12.00 7.30 -12.60
CA GLU A 5 11.01 6.22 -12.70
C GLU A 5 11.38 5.02 -11.81
N GLN A 6 12.66 4.70 -11.70
CA GLN A 6 13.16 3.65 -10.79
C GLN A 6 12.94 4.03 -9.32
N ALA A 7 13.16 5.29 -8.94
CA ALA A 7 12.92 5.77 -7.59
C ALA A 7 11.42 5.72 -7.22
N ILE A 8 10.54 6.11 -8.15
CA ILE A 8 9.08 6.02 -7.99
C ILE A 8 8.65 4.57 -7.77
N GLU A 9 9.16 3.64 -8.59
CA GLU A 9 8.83 2.21 -8.45
C GLU A 9 9.33 1.63 -7.13
N SER A 10 10.54 2.01 -6.71
CA SER A 10 11.12 1.57 -5.44
C SER A 10 10.30 2.06 -4.24
N ALA A 11 9.88 3.33 -4.27
CA ALA A 11 9.01 3.91 -3.24
C ALA A 11 7.64 3.23 -3.20
N TYR A 12 7.06 2.91 -4.36
CA TYR A 12 5.81 2.16 -4.43
C TYR A 12 5.95 0.77 -3.81
N GLN A 13 6.99 0.00 -4.15
CA GLN A 13 7.22 -1.33 -3.58
C GLN A 13 7.44 -1.30 -2.06
N ALA A 14 8.17 -0.29 -1.56
CA ALA A 14 8.33 -0.07 -0.13
C ALA A 14 6.97 0.21 0.55
N GLN A 15 6.13 1.05 -0.06
CA GLN A 15 4.79 1.33 0.46
C GLN A 15 3.90 0.08 0.50
N ILE A 16 3.93 -0.76 -0.54
CA ILE A 16 3.20 -2.03 -0.56
C ILE A 16 3.65 -2.94 0.60
N THR A 17 4.95 -3.03 0.83
CA THR A 17 5.52 -3.80 1.95
C THR A 17 5.02 -3.28 3.30
N HIS A 18 5.02 -1.96 3.50
CA HIS A 18 4.50 -1.35 4.72
C HIS A 18 3.00 -1.60 4.93
N LEU A 19 2.21 -1.56 3.86
CA LEU A 19 0.77 -1.88 3.92
C LEU A 19 0.53 -3.33 4.35
N TYR A 20 1.32 -4.29 3.83
CA TYR A 20 1.22 -5.69 4.26
C TYR A 20 1.62 -5.87 5.73
N ASN A 21 2.69 -5.21 6.18
CA ASN A 21 3.08 -5.26 7.59
C ASN A 21 1.99 -4.68 8.50
N ALA A 22 1.38 -3.57 8.10
CA ALA A 22 0.27 -2.97 8.84
C ALA A 22 -0.97 -3.89 8.88
N LEU A 23 -1.32 -4.53 7.76
CA LEU A 23 -2.41 -5.51 7.71
C LEU A 23 -2.12 -6.69 8.64
N SER A 24 -0.92 -7.25 8.59
CA SER A 24 -0.50 -8.38 9.43
C SER A 24 -0.67 -8.04 10.92
N HIS A 25 -0.17 -6.88 11.35
CA HIS A 25 -0.34 -6.43 12.74
C HIS A 25 -1.81 -6.21 13.11
N ALA A 26 -2.61 -5.62 12.23
CA ALA A 26 -4.03 -5.39 12.49
C ALA A 26 -4.82 -6.70 12.61
N VAL A 27 -4.53 -7.68 11.75
CA VAL A 27 -5.16 -9.02 11.81
C VAL A 27 -4.76 -9.77 13.08
N LEU A 28 -3.49 -9.68 13.48
CA LEU A 28 -3.04 -10.28 14.76
C LEU A 28 -3.70 -9.60 15.96
N ALA A 29 -3.82 -8.26 15.94
CA ALA A 29 -4.46 -7.49 17.00
C ALA A 29 -5.97 -7.77 17.12
N ALA A 30 -6.63 -8.10 16.01
CA ALA A 30 -8.05 -8.43 15.98
C ALA A 30 -8.41 -9.72 16.74
N ASN A 31 -7.42 -10.56 17.07
CA ASN A 31 -7.60 -11.76 17.89
C ASN A 31 -8.76 -12.68 17.43
N GLY A 32 -8.94 -12.80 16.11
CA GLY A 32 -9.99 -13.62 15.50
C GLY A 32 -11.36 -12.96 15.38
N GLU A 33 -11.52 -11.70 15.78
CA GLU A 33 -12.78 -10.96 15.65
C GLU A 33 -13.05 -10.60 14.17
N PRO A 34 -14.08 -11.18 13.52
CA PRO A 34 -14.26 -11.02 12.08
C PRO A 34 -14.54 -9.58 11.65
N SER A 35 -15.21 -8.79 12.47
CA SER A 35 -15.52 -7.38 12.15
C SER A 35 -14.24 -6.53 12.07
N GLU A 36 -13.28 -6.75 12.96
CA GLU A 36 -11.99 -6.06 12.98
C GLU A 36 -11.08 -6.52 11.85
N ILE A 37 -11.05 -7.83 11.55
CA ILE A 37 -10.31 -8.38 10.40
C ILE A 37 -10.83 -7.77 9.09
N ASN A 38 -12.16 -7.75 8.90
CA ASN A 38 -12.78 -7.14 7.73
C ASN A 38 -12.45 -5.64 7.61
N ALA A 39 -12.40 -4.91 8.73
CA ALA A 39 -12.03 -3.51 8.75
C ALA A 39 -10.55 -3.29 8.36
N ALA A 40 -9.65 -4.16 8.83
CA ALA A 40 -8.23 -4.15 8.46
C ALA A 40 -8.03 -4.41 6.96
N GLU A 41 -8.70 -5.43 6.41
CA GLU A 41 -8.66 -5.76 4.98
C GLU A 41 -9.23 -4.63 4.11
N ALA A 42 -10.34 -4.02 4.53
CA ALA A 42 -10.93 -2.89 3.82
C ALA A 42 -9.98 -1.69 3.80
N SER A 43 -9.27 -1.43 4.90
CA SER A 43 -8.28 -0.37 5.01
C SER A 43 -7.05 -0.66 4.13
N PHE A 44 -6.57 -1.91 4.12
CA PHE A 44 -5.49 -2.35 3.24
C PHE A 44 -5.84 -2.15 1.76
N LYS A 45 -7.05 -2.56 1.34
CA LYS A 45 -7.52 -2.37 -0.04
C LYS A 45 -7.54 -0.89 -0.45
N LYS A 46 -8.02 0.00 0.43
CA LYS A 46 -7.98 1.45 0.20
C LYS A 46 -6.53 1.95 0.06
N GLY A 47 -5.63 1.47 0.92
CA GLY A 47 -4.20 1.80 0.86
C GLY A 47 -3.55 1.39 -0.46
N LEU A 48 -3.86 0.19 -0.98
CA LEU A 48 -3.37 -0.28 -2.28
C LEU A 48 -3.84 0.62 -3.43
N THR A 49 -5.13 0.98 -3.45
CA THR A 49 -5.68 1.87 -4.47
C THR A 49 -5.01 3.24 -4.41
N PHE A 50 -4.81 3.79 -3.21
CA PHE A 50 -4.13 5.07 -3.04
C PHE A 50 -2.66 5.02 -3.48
N ALA A 51 -1.92 3.97 -3.11
CA ALA A 51 -0.52 3.81 -3.53
C ALA A 51 -0.40 3.72 -5.07
N ALA A 52 -1.32 3.03 -5.73
CA ALA A 52 -1.36 2.93 -7.18
C ALA A 52 -1.67 4.28 -7.85
N ASP A 53 -2.60 5.08 -7.31
CA ASP A 53 -2.89 6.43 -7.78
C ASP A 53 -1.66 7.35 -7.68
N ILE A 54 -1.00 7.36 -6.53
CA ILE A 54 0.20 8.17 -6.30
C ILE A 54 1.33 7.77 -7.26
N ARG A 55 1.55 6.46 -7.46
CA ARG A 55 2.51 5.96 -8.46
C ARG A 55 2.18 6.47 -9.87
N ALA A 56 0.92 6.36 -10.30
CA ALA A 56 0.50 6.78 -11.62
C ALA A 56 0.72 8.29 -11.84
N ARG A 57 0.36 9.11 -10.85
CA ARG A 57 0.55 10.56 -10.88
C ARG A 57 2.03 10.95 -10.89
N ALA A 58 2.87 10.27 -10.11
CA ALA A 58 4.30 10.50 -10.08
C ALA A 58 4.96 10.14 -11.42
N LEU A 59 4.59 9.02 -12.02
CA LEU A 59 5.07 8.62 -13.35
C LEU A 59 4.65 9.62 -14.43
N ALA A 60 3.39 10.09 -14.42
CA ALA A 60 2.90 11.07 -15.38
C ALA A 60 3.64 12.43 -15.27
N ALA A 61 4.06 12.82 -14.06
CA ALA A 61 4.83 14.05 -13.84
C ALA A 61 6.32 13.92 -14.18
N ALA A 62 6.84 12.70 -14.35
CA ALA A 62 8.23 12.42 -14.69
C ALA A 62 8.48 12.31 -16.21
N GLN A 63 7.43 12.40 -17.03
CA GLN A 63 7.45 12.43 -18.50
C GLN A 63 7.61 13.86 -19.01
#